data_AF-A0A7C3HWT5-F1
#
_entry.id   AF-A0A7C3HWT5-F1
#
_cell.length_a   1.000
_cell.length_b   1.000
_cell.length_c   1.000
_cell.angle_alpha   90.00
_cell.angle_beta   90.00
_cell.angle_gamma   90.00
#
_symmetry.space_group_name_H-M   'P 1'
#
loop_
_entity.id
_entity.type
_entity.pdbx_description
1 polymer ?
#
loop_
_entity_poly.entity_id
_entity_poly.type
_entity_poly.pdbx_seq_one_letter_code
_entity_poly.pdbx_strand_id
1 'polypeptide(L)'
;MPRSLSRRSLLAAAFCQAPPDGFVARGRWEATASGYRFGGTWQARGASDPQECDGLWTLVRQPGGVILEGTWNARKRRGAWEGGWTARINGGARYSGAWKAAVRLPPDAPLLELFESALAKPVSGTWADSARRSGAWTFWKE
;
A
#
# COMPACT_ATOMS: atom_id res chain seq x y z
N MET A 1 -5.77 18.44 54.54
CA MET A 1 -5.89 16.97 54.36
C MET A 1 -7.32 16.58 54.70
N PRO A 2 -8.03 15.66 54.01
CA PRO A 2 -7.61 14.50 53.18
C PRO A 2 -8.14 14.61 51.72
N ARG A 3 -8.03 13.70 50.75
CA ARG A 3 -7.24 12.48 50.47
C ARG A 3 -7.28 12.31 48.94
N SER A 4 -6.20 11.74 48.41
CA SER A 4 -6.01 11.23 47.05
C SER A 4 -7.09 10.24 46.59
N LEU A 5 -7.51 10.34 45.33
CA LEU A 5 -7.98 9.24 44.45
C LEU A 5 -7.46 9.55 43.02
N SER A 6 -6.32 9.01 42.61
CA SER A 6 -6.17 7.78 41.79
C SER A 6 -6.85 7.89 40.42
N ARG A 7 -6.11 8.28 39.35
CA ARG A 7 -5.41 7.42 38.36
C ARG A 7 -6.35 6.50 37.54
N ARG A 8 -6.15 6.52 36.21
CA ARG A 8 -6.59 5.57 35.16
C ARG A 8 -7.96 5.94 34.55
N SER A 9 -8.19 6.03 33.25
CA SER A 9 -7.48 5.58 32.05
C SER A 9 -7.93 6.46 30.89
N LEU A 10 -7.01 7.01 30.11
CA LEU A 10 -7.36 7.45 28.76
C LEU A 10 -7.40 6.19 27.89
N LEU A 11 -8.61 5.73 27.57
CA LEU A 11 -8.83 4.80 26.47
C LEU A 11 -8.24 5.44 25.21
N ALA A 12 -7.09 4.92 24.76
CA ALA A 12 -6.67 5.11 23.39
C ALA A 12 -7.68 4.36 22.52
N ALA A 13 -8.72 5.07 22.10
CA ALA A 13 -9.55 4.62 21.00
C ALA A 13 -8.63 4.47 19.80
N ALA A 14 -8.29 3.22 19.46
CA ALA A 14 -7.77 2.91 18.14
C ALA A 14 -8.86 3.33 17.16
N PHE A 15 -8.70 4.52 16.59
CA PHE A 15 -9.47 4.93 15.43
C PHE A 15 -9.12 3.92 14.33
N CYS A 16 -9.95 2.90 14.15
CA CYS A 16 -10.20 2.39 12.82
C CYS A 16 -10.83 3.56 12.05
N GLN A 17 -10.00 4.44 11.51
CA GLN A 17 -10.46 5.41 10.53
C GLN A 17 -11.06 4.58 9.40
N ALA A 18 -12.38 4.73 9.18
CA ALA A 18 -12.99 4.33 7.93
C ALA A 18 -12.16 4.96 6.79
N PRO A 19 -11.90 4.22 5.69
CA PRO A 19 -11.22 4.81 4.54
C PRO A 19 -11.93 6.13 4.17
N PRO A 20 -11.20 7.21 3.87
CA PRO A 20 -11.81 8.43 3.35
C PRO A 20 -12.73 8.12 2.16
N ASP A 21 -13.78 8.91 1.95
CA ASP A 21 -14.70 8.72 0.82
C ASP A 21 -13.92 8.53 -0.51
N GLY A 22 -14.25 7.47 -1.26
CA GLY A 22 -13.67 7.19 -2.58
C GLY A 22 -12.67 6.02 -2.66
N PHE A 23 -12.24 5.42 -1.54
CA PHE A 23 -11.46 4.17 -1.57
C PHE A 23 -12.37 2.94 -1.77
N VAL A 24 -12.06 2.10 -2.76
CA VAL A 24 -12.85 0.93 -3.16
C VAL A 24 -12.23 -0.40 -2.74
N ALA A 25 -10.94 -0.40 -2.40
CA ALA A 25 -10.24 -1.60 -1.95
C ALA A 25 -9.09 -1.25 -1.00
N ARG A 26 -8.70 -2.21 -0.16
CA ARG A 26 -7.57 -2.10 0.75
C ARG A 26 -6.93 -3.47 0.99
N GLY A 27 -5.77 -3.47 1.62
CA GLY A 27 -5.18 -4.68 2.18
C GLY A 27 -3.74 -4.48 2.61
N ARG A 28 -2.97 -5.57 2.59
CA ARG A 28 -1.56 -5.60 3.01
C ARG A 28 -0.63 -5.84 1.83
N TRP A 29 0.62 -5.44 2.00
CA TRP A 29 1.68 -5.71 1.04
C TRP A 29 3.01 -6.00 1.75
N GLU A 30 3.87 -6.72 1.05
CA GLU A 30 5.27 -6.94 1.39
C GLU A 30 6.15 -6.64 0.17
N ALA A 31 7.35 -6.14 0.40
CA ALA A 31 8.38 -6.08 -0.62
C ALA A 31 9.76 -6.40 -0.06
N THR A 32 10.68 -6.66 -0.98
CA THR A 32 12.06 -6.99 -0.69
C THR A 32 13.01 -5.96 -1.30
N ALA A 33 14.13 -5.70 -0.63
CA ALA A 33 15.33 -5.10 -1.22
C ALA A 33 16.56 -5.49 -0.40
N SER A 34 17.67 -5.78 -1.09
CA SER A 34 18.98 -6.00 -0.47
C SER A 34 18.96 -6.99 0.73
N GLY A 35 18.16 -8.06 0.64
CA GLY A 35 18.01 -9.06 1.69
C GLY A 35 17.01 -8.72 2.80
N TYR A 36 16.45 -7.51 2.82
CA TYR A 36 15.43 -7.09 3.77
C TYR A 36 14.02 -7.32 3.23
N ARG A 37 13.09 -7.65 4.14
CA ARG A 37 11.65 -7.62 3.89
C ARG A 37 11.02 -6.48 4.66
N PHE A 38 10.07 -5.80 4.04
CA PHE A 38 9.28 -4.75 4.66
C PHE A 38 7.86 -4.82 4.13
N GLY A 39 6.91 -4.24 4.86
CA GLY A 39 5.51 -4.31 4.47
C GLY A 39 4.67 -3.27 5.17
N GLY A 40 3.40 -3.23 4.82
CA GLY A 40 2.42 -2.34 5.43
C GLY A 40 1.07 -2.48 4.75
N THR A 41 0.32 -1.39 4.67
CA THR A 41 -1.05 -1.39 4.13
C THR A 41 -1.12 -0.62 2.83
N TRP A 42 -2.09 -0.94 1.99
CA TRP A 42 -2.45 -0.17 0.81
C TRP A 42 -3.96 0.09 0.77
N GLN A 43 -4.34 1.14 0.07
CA GLN A 43 -5.72 1.48 -0.26
C GLN A 43 -5.77 1.94 -1.71
N ALA A 44 -6.81 1.57 -2.45
CA ALA A 44 -7.07 1.98 -3.84
C ALA A 44 -8.32 2.84 -3.94
N ARG A 45 -8.22 3.94 -4.69
CA ARG A 45 -9.38 4.78 -5.04
C ARG A 45 -10.04 4.25 -6.30
N GLY A 46 -11.36 4.40 -6.38
CA GLY A 46 -12.07 4.16 -7.63
C GLY A 46 -11.66 5.21 -8.67
N ALA A 47 -11.28 4.78 -9.88
CA ALA A 47 -11.05 5.67 -11.01
C ALA A 47 -12.22 5.60 -11.99
N SER A 48 -12.46 6.68 -12.72
CA SER A 48 -13.45 6.72 -13.81
C SER A 48 -13.00 5.89 -15.02
N ASP A 49 -11.68 5.74 -15.21
CA ASP A 49 -11.10 4.87 -16.23
C ASP A 49 -10.77 3.50 -15.60
N PRO A 50 -11.36 2.38 -16.07
CA PRO A 50 -11.07 1.04 -15.56
C PRO A 50 -9.63 0.57 -15.82
N GLN A 51 -8.86 1.29 -16.64
CA GLN A 51 -7.46 1.04 -16.97
C GLN A 51 -6.48 1.91 -16.17
N GLU A 52 -6.97 2.73 -15.25
CA GLU A 52 -6.15 3.56 -14.36
C GLU A 52 -6.58 3.40 -12.89
N CYS A 53 -5.68 3.70 -11.97
CA CYS A 53 -5.96 3.77 -10.54
C CYS A 53 -4.91 4.58 -9.81
N ASP A 54 -5.27 5.10 -8.66
CA ASP A 54 -4.32 5.58 -7.67
C ASP A 54 -4.75 5.17 -6.26
N GLY A 55 -3.86 5.43 -5.31
CA GLY A 55 -4.12 5.09 -3.94
C GLY A 55 -3.03 5.55 -2.99
N LEU A 56 -3.16 5.07 -1.75
CA LEU A 56 -2.24 5.34 -0.66
C LEU A 56 -1.61 4.04 -0.19
N TRP A 57 -0.41 4.15 0.38
CA TRP A 57 0.24 3.04 1.05
C TRP A 57 1.01 3.52 2.29
N THR A 58 1.23 2.60 3.22
CA THR A 58 2.07 2.78 4.40
C THR A 58 3.10 1.65 4.45
N LEU A 59 4.26 1.92 5.05
CA LEU A 59 5.23 0.92 5.48
C LEU A 59 5.34 0.99 7.00
N VAL A 60 5.17 -0.16 7.62
CA VAL A 60 5.13 -0.33 9.07
C VAL A 60 6.39 -1.04 9.52
N ARG A 61 7.07 -0.48 10.53
CA ARG A 61 8.15 -1.14 11.26
C ARG A 61 7.57 -1.85 12.47
N GLN A 62 7.90 -3.12 12.66
CA GLN A 62 7.50 -3.83 13.88
C GLN A 62 8.31 -3.34 15.10
N PRO A 63 7.67 -3.12 16.26
CA PRO A 63 6.23 -3.27 16.53
C PRO A 63 5.42 -1.99 16.18
N GLY A 64 4.68 -2.02 15.07
CA GLY A 64 3.50 -1.18 14.79
C GLY A 64 3.68 0.26 14.25
N GLY A 65 4.88 0.83 14.18
CA GLY A 65 5.04 2.23 13.76
C GLY A 65 5.04 2.41 12.24
N VAL A 66 4.18 3.28 11.70
CA VAL A 66 4.31 3.74 10.31
C VAL A 66 5.61 4.55 10.18
N ILE A 67 6.53 4.09 9.34
CA ILE A 67 7.81 4.76 9.10
C ILE A 67 7.91 5.40 7.71
N LEU A 68 7.10 4.95 6.76
CA LEU A 68 6.89 5.61 5.47
C LEU A 68 5.40 5.61 5.12
N GLU A 69 4.99 6.63 4.41
CA GLU A 69 3.69 6.70 3.77
C GLU A 69 3.80 7.36 2.41
N GLY A 70 2.82 7.13 1.55
CA GLY A 70 2.97 7.51 0.17
C GLY A 70 1.73 7.31 -0.69
N THR A 71 1.90 7.67 -1.95
CA THR A 71 0.91 7.42 -3.01
C THR A 71 1.44 6.38 -3.98
N TRP A 72 0.53 5.72 -4.66
CA TRP A 72 0.84 4.89 -5.83
C TRP A 72 -0.17 5.19 -6.93
N ASN A 73 0.20 4.91 -8.18
CA ASN A 73 -0.72 4.84 -9.30
C ASN A 73 -0.46 3.60 -10.14
N ALA A 74 -1.49 3.17 -10.87
CA ALA A 74 -1.48 2.05 -11.78
C ALA A 74 -2.07 2.48 -13.12
N ARG A 75 -1.52 1.98 -14.21
CA ARG A 75 -2.12 2.04 -15.53
C ARG A 75 -1.86 0.74 -16.26
N LYS A 76 -2.84 0.28 -17.03
CA LYS A 76 -2.65 -0.87 -17.91
C LYS A 76 -1.93 -0.45 -19.19
N ARG A 77 -0.82 -1.12 -19.51
CA ARG A 77 -0.07 -0.95 -20.76
C ARG A 77 0.27 -2.30 -21.36
N ARG A 78 -0.13 -2.51 -22.62
CA ARG A 78 0.13 -3.75 -23.38
C ARG A 78 -0.24 -5.03 -22.60
N GLY A 79 -1.37 -4.99 -21.89
CA GLY A 79 -1.87 -6.11 -21.08
C GLY A 79 -1.23 -6.28 -19.70
N ALA A 80 -0.26 -5.44 -19.31
CA ALA A 80 0.37 -5.48 -18.00
C ALA A 80 -0.02 -4.26 -17.15
N TRP A 81 -0.21 -4.47 -15.85
CA TRP A 81 -0.35 -3.38 -14.88
C TRP A 81 1.02 -2.89 -14.43
N GLU A 82 1.23 -1.60 -14.55
CA GLU A 82 2.46 -0.92 -14.14
C GLU A 82 2.15 0.49 -13.65
N GLY A 83 3.08 1.10 -12.93
CA GLY A 83 2.89 2.46 -12.46
C GLY A 83 4.02 2.97 -11.59
N GLY A 84 3.74 4.06 -10.88
CA GLY A 84 4.66 4.75 -10.02
C GLY A 84 4.25 4.69 -8.56
N TRP A 85 5.20 4.96 -7.68
CA TRP A 85 4.95 5.18 -6.27
C TRP A 85 5.80 6.35 -5.77
N THR A 86 5.30 7.03 -4.74
CA THR A 86 6.08 8.00 -3.96
C THR A 86 6.05 7.61 -2.50
N ALA A 87 7.11 7.91 -1.76
CA ALA A 87 7.20 7.69 -0.32
C ALA A 87 7.72 8.96 0.36
N ARG A 88 7.30 9.21 1.59
CA ARG A 88 7.91 10.20 2.48
C ARG A 88 8.20 9.57 3.84
N ILE A 89 9.42 9.81 4.35
CA ILE A 89 9.71 9.65 5.78
C ILE A 89 9.03 10.81 6.50
N ASN A 90 8.43 10.56 7.65
CA ASN A 90 7.84 11.62 8.45
C ASN A 90 8.93 12.66 8.83
N GLY A 91 8.77 13.91 8.37
CA GLY A 91 9.76 14.98 8.56
C GLY A 91 11.09 14.81 7.80
N GLY A 92 11.17 13.93 6.81
CA GLY A 92 12.42 13.55 6.16
C GLY A 92 12.38 13.48 4.62
N ALA A 93 13.23 12.61 4.07
CA ALA A 93 13.44 12.46 2.63
C ALA A 93 12.20 11.92 1.90
N ARG A 94 12.11 12.27 0.61
CA ARG A 94 11.12 11.74 -0.34
C ARG A 94 11.78 10.73 -1.27
N TYR A 95 11.09 9.63 -1.53
CA TYR A 95 11.48 8.62 -2.51
C TYR A 95 10.41 8.46 -3.57
N SER A 96 10.80 7.94 -4.72
CA SER A 96 9.88 7.58 -5.78
C SER A 96 10.45 6.45 -6.62
N GLY A 97 9.57 5.69 -7.22
CA GLY A 97 9.97 4.60 -8.09
C GLY A 97 8.85 4.15 -9.00
N ALA A 98 9.13 3.07 -9.72
CA ALA A 98 8.19 2.40 -10.58
C ALA A 98 7.98 0.97 -10.11
N TRP A 99 6.85 0.39 -10.51
CA TRP A 99 6.50 -0.99 -10.24
C TRP A 99 5.80 -1.61 -11.45
N LYS A 100 5.85 -2.94 -11.52
CA LYS A 100 5.14 -3.74 -12.52
C LYS A 100 4.59 -5.00 -11.90
N ALA A 101 3.33 -5.32 -12.18
CA ALA A 101 2.69 -6.55 -11.75
C ALA A 101 3.10 -7.72 -12.65
N ALA A 102 3.35 -8.87 -12.03
CA ALA A 102 3.56 -10.16 -12.66
C ALA A 102 2.27 -11.00 -12.61
N VAL A 103 1.16 -10.42 -13.06
CA VAL A 103 -0.13 -11.10 -13.16
C VAL A 103 -0.43 -11.44 -14.62
N ARG A 104 -1.08 -12.58 -14.86
CA ARG A 104 -1.66 -12.91 -16.17
C ARG A 104 -3.16 -12.68 -16.09
N LEU A 105 -3.60 -11.55 -16.61
CA LEU A 105 -5.02 -11.23 -16.80
C LEU A 105 -5.30 -11.06 -18.30
N PRO A 106 -6.56 -11.22 -18.74
CA PRO A 106 -6.97 -10.80 -20.08
C PRO A 106 -6.53 -9.35 -20.38
N PRO A 107 -6.18 -9.01 -21.63
CA PRO A 107 -5.67 -7.68 -22.00
C PRO A 107 -6.61 -6.53 -21.63
N ASP A 108 -7.91 -6.77 -21.63
CA ASP A 108 -9.01 -5.84 -21.34
C ASP A 108 -9.51 -5.90 -19.90
N ALA A 109 -9.10 -6.92 -19.12
CA ALA A 109 -9.52 -7.08 -17.73
C ALA A 109 -9.35 -5.78 -16.91
N PRO A 110 -10.42 -5.29 -16.26
CA PRO A 110 -10.35 -4.05 -15.50
C PRO A 110 -9.49 -4.23 -14.26
N LEU A 111 -9.12 -3.11 -13.64
CA LEU A 111 -8.34 -3.14 -12.40
C LEU A 111 -9.03 -3.94 -11.29
N LEU A 112 -10.37 -3.89 -11.21
CA LEU A 112 -11.12 -4.62 -10.20
C LEU A 112 -10.75 -6.11 -10.22
N GLU A 113 -10.54 -6.71 -11.39
CA GLU A 113 -10.09 -8.10 -11.53
C GLU A 113 -8.71 -8.37 -10.91
N LEU A 114 -7.81 -7.37 -10.91
CA LEU A 114 -6.53 -7.46 -10.20
C LEU A 114 -6.76 -7.57 -8.69
N PHE A 115 -7.66 -6.76 -8.15
CA PHE A 115 -7.98 -6.76 -6.72
C PHE A 115 -8.76 -8.00 -6.30
N GLU A 116 -9.72 -8.46 -7.12
CA GLU A 116 -10.44 -9.71 -6.88
C GLU A 116 -9.50 -10.92 -6.95
N SER A 117 -8.56 -10.93 -7.91
CA SER A 117 -7.50 -11.95 -7.96
C SER A 117 -6.70 -12.01 -6.64
N ALA A 118 -6.48 -10.85 -6.01
CA ALA A 118 -5.75 -10.74 -4.75
C ALA A 118 -6.51 -11.24 -3.50
N LEU A 119 -7.82 -11.52 -3.61
CA LEU A 119 -8.57 -12.26 -2.58
C LEU A 119 -8.27 -13.76 -2.64
N ALA A 120 -8.17 -14.29 -3.85
CA ALA A 120 -7.95 -15.72 -4.07
C ALA A 120 -6.47 -16.11 -3.94
N LYS A 121 -5.56 -15.28 -4.49
CA LYS A 121 -4.13 -15.55 -4.51
C LYS A 121 -3.33 -14.24 -4.43
N PRO A 122 -2.21 -14.20 -3.69
CA PRO A 122 -1.40 -13.00 -3.61
C PRO A 122 -0.90 -12.58 -5.00
N VAL A 123 -1.05 -11.30 -5.33
CA VAL A 123 -0.53 -10.73 -6.58
C VAL A 123 0.87 -10.22 -6.31
N SER A 124 1.80 -10.51 -7.22
CA SER A 124 3.21 -10.15 -7.06
C SER A 124 3.75 -9.40 -8.26
N GLY A 125 4.96 -8.85 -8.12
CA GLY A 125 5.63 -8.11 -9.18
C GLY A 125 7.01 -7.62 -8.77
N THR A 126 7.53 -6.66 -9.53
CA THR A 126 8.83 -6.03 -9.28
C THR A 126 8.71 -4.53 -9.09
N TRP A 127 9.66 -3.94 -8.39
CA TRP A 127 9.78 -2.50 -8.21
C TRP A 127 11.23 -2.05 -8.35
N ALA A 128 11.42 -0.78 -8.69
CA ALA A 128 12.72 -0.11 -8.65
C ALA A 128 12.55 1.37 -8.29
N ASP A 129 13.57 1.98 -7.69
CA ASP A 129 13.57 3.41 -7.36
C ASP A 129 14.73 4.18 -8.01
N SER A 130 14.71 5.51 -7.84
CA SER A 130 15.74 6.41 -8.37
C SER A 130 17.13 6.21 -7.74
N ALA A 131 17.21 5.56 -6.58
CA ALA A 131 18.46 5.24 -5.89
C ALA A 131 19.03 3.87 -6.34
N ARG A 132 18.54 3.31 -7.46
CA ARG A 132 18.94 2.00 -8.01
C ARG A 132 18.67 0.83 -7.08
N ARG A 133 17.76 0.99 -6.10
CA ARG A 133 17.23 -0.13 -5.33
C ARG A 133 16.13 -0.80 -6.15
N SER A 134 16.01 -2.10 -6.00
CA SER A 134 14.97 -2.88 -6.64
C SER A 134 14.68 -4.15 -5.86
N GLY A 135 13.55 -4.76 -6.18
CA GLY A 135 13.21 -6.07 -5.64
C GLY A 135 11.83 -6.53 -6.07
N ALA A 136 11.31 -7.51 -5.34
CA ALA A 136 9.99 -8.07 -5.56
C ALA A 136 8.98 -7.49 -4.56
N TRP A 137 7.71 -7.49 -4.94
CA TRP A 137 6.61 -7.19 -4.04
C TRP A 137 5.49 -8.21 -4.18
N THR A 138 4.67 -8.30 -3.14
CA THR A 138 3.43 -9.07 -3.10
C THR A 138 2.37 -8.27 -2.35
N PHE A 139 1.11 -8.28 -2.80
CA PHE A 139 -0.01 -7.73 -2.04
C PHE A 139 -1.18 -8.71 -1.93
N TRP A 140 -2.00 -8.47 -0.91
CA TRP A 140 -3.24 -9.17 -0.60
C TRP A 140 -4.35 -8.12 -0.45
N LYS A 141 -5.57 -8.46 -0.87
CA LYS A 141 -6.77 -7.68 -0.56
C LYS A 141 -7.41 -8.21 0.72
N GLU A 142 -8.01 -7.32 1.50
CA GLU A 142 -8.71 -7.61 2.77
C GLU A 142 -10.15 -7.10 2.77
#